data_AF-A0A662R3A7-F1
#
_entry.id   AF-A0A662R3A7-F1
#
_cell.length_a   1.000
_cell.length_b   1.000
_cell.length_c   1.000
_cell.angle_alpha   90.00
_cell.angle_beta   90.00
_cell.angle_gamma   90.00
#
_symmetry.space_group_name_H-M   'P 1'
#
loop_
_entity.id
_entity.type
_entity.pdbx_description
1 polymer ?
#
loop_
_entity_poly.entity_id
_entity_poly.type
_entity_poly.pdbx_seq_one_letter_code
_entity_poly.pdbx_strand_id
1 'polypeptide(L)' 'MVIGVTMINVVPGQEKATYNELCSLDGVKEVYHVFGEYDFVAVIEVQGLSALNKLIDQIRENKSVTAT' A
#
# COMPACT_ATOMS: atom_id res chain seq x y z
N MET A 1 -6.51 -6.48 -16.99
CA MET A 1 -5.70 -6.44 -15.76
C MET A 1 -4.81 -5.21 -15.80
N VAL A 2 -4.62 -4.57 -14.65
CA VAL A 2 -3.71 -3.43 -14.48
C VAL A 2 -2.79 -3.73 -13.31
N ILE A 3 -1.51 -3.41 -13.49
CA ILE A 3 -0.50 -3.46 -12.42
C ILE A 3 -0.20 -2.01 -12.02
N GLY A 4 -0.28 -1.74 -10.72
CA GLY A 4 0.07 -0.46 -10.12
C GLY A 4 1.21 -0.64 -9.12
N VAL A 5 2.02 0.41 -8.96
CA VAL A 5 3.04 0.48 -7.90
C VAL A 5 2.83 1.78 -7.16
N THR A 6 2.76 1.72 -5.83
CA THR A 6 2.62 2.90 -4.95
C THR A 6 3.70 2.84 -3.87
N MET A 7 4.19 4.01 -3.47
CA MET A 7 5.18 4.17 -2.42
C MET A 7 4.48 4.77 -1.21
N ILE A 8 4.66 4.16 -0.03
CA ILE A 8 3.83 4.42 1.14
C ILE A 8 4.72 4.87 2.29
N ASN A 9 4.32 5.98 2.93
CA ASN A 9 4.90 6.42 4.20
C ASN A 9 3.94 6.12 5.32
N VAL A 10 4.49 5.74 6.47
CA VAL A 10 3.73 5.38 7.65
C VAL A 10 4.16 6.18 8.86
N VAL A 11 3.33 6.16 9.88
CA VAL A 11 3.67 6.74 11.19
C VAL A 11 4.80 5.91 11.82
N PRO A 12 5.88 6.54 12.31
CA PRO A 12 6.97 5.81 12.96
C PRO A 12 6.48 4.89 14.09
N GLY A 13 6.95 3.65 14.10
CA GLY A 13 6.55 2.62 15.06
C GLY A 13 5.30 1.81 14.67
N GLN A 14 4.61 2.17 13.57
CA GLN A 14 3.43 1.45 13.07
C GLN A 14 3.74 0.58 11.85
N GLU A 15 5.00 0.50 11.40
CA GLU A 15 5.44 -0.15 10.16
C GLU A 15 4.96 -1.60 10.09
N LYS A 16 5.14 -2.34 11.19
CA LYS A 16 4.74 -3.75 11.27
C LYS A 16 3.22 -3.94 11.18
N ALA A 17 2.45 -3.06 11.82
CA ALA A 17 0.99 -3.13 11.80
C ALA A 17 0.47 -2.81 10.39
N THR A 18 0.97 -1.74 9.78
CA THR A 18 0.61 -1.35 8.42
C THR A 18 1.02 -2.40 7.40
N TYR A 19 2.22 -2.99 7.50
CA TYR A 19 2.64 -4.06 6.61
C TYR A 19 1.66 -5.24 6.62
N ASN A 20 1.27 -5.72 7.81
CA ASN A 20 0.32 -6.82 7.93
C ASN A 20 -1.04 -6.47 7.32
N GLU A 21 -1.50 -5.24 7.51
CA GLU A 21 -2.75 -4.75 6.96
C GLU A 21 -2.68 -4.67 5.43
N LEU A 22 -1.61 -4.10 4.86
CA LEU A 22 -1.37 -4.05 3.41
C LEU A 22 -1.34 -5.46 2.80
N CYS A 23 -0.66 -6.42 3.44
CA CYS A 23 -0.64 -7.81 2.98
C CYS A 23 -2.00 -8.52 3.08
N SER A 24 -2.93 -8.00 3.90
CA SER A 24 -4.28 -8.56 4.03
C SER A 24 -5.27 -8.01 2.99
N LEU A 25 -4.88 -6.97 2.24
CA LEU A 25 -5.73 -6.35 1.22
C LEU A 25 -5.76 -7.17 -0.07
N ASP A 26 -6.96 -7.53 -0.51
CA ASP A 26 -7.16 -8.18 -1.80
C ASP A 26 -6.69 -7.28 -2.95
N GLY A 27 -5.77 -7.79 -3.76
CA GLY A 27 -5.17 -7.06 -4.88
C GLY A 27 -3.78 -6.51 -4.59
N VAL A 28 -3.32 -6.51 -3.34
CA VAL A 28 -1.90 -6.29 -3.02
C VAL A 28 -1.14 -7.60 -3.23
N LYS A 29 -0.23 -7.61 -4.22
CA LYS A 29 0.57 -8.79 -4.59
C LYS A 29 1.82 -8.91 -3.73
N GLU A 30 2.55 -7.80 -3.59
CA GLU A 30 3.83 -7.75 -2.90
C GLU A 30 3.96 -6.43 -2.15
N VAL A 31 4.58 -6.48 -0.98
CA VAL A 31 4.93 -5.29 -0.19
C VAL A 31 6.39 -5.43 0.22
N TYR A 32 7.19 -4.41 -0.10
CA TYR A 32 8.61 -4.36 0.23
C TYR A 32 8.84 -3.24 1.22
N HIS A 33 9.52 -3.54 2.33
CA HIS A 33 10.09 -2.51 3.19
C HIS A 33 11.33 -1.96 2.49
N VAL A 34 11.37 -0.66 2.26
CA VAL A 34 12.50 0.03 1.65
C VAL A 34 13.11 1.03 2.62
N PHE A 35 14.42 1.25 2.50
CA PHE A 35 15.10 2.31 3.24
C PHE A 35 15.19 3.55 2.34
N GLY A 36 14.67 4.70 2.77
CA GLY A 36 14.73 5.93 1.99
C GLY A 36 13.72 6.98 2.44
N GLU A 37 13.23 7.76 1.46
CA GLU A 37 12.13 8.72 1.67
C GLU A 37 10.79 8.03 1.96
N TYR A 38 10.68 6.77 1.54
CA TYR A 38 9.52 5.93 1.77
C TYR A 38 9.82 4.73 2.64
N ASP A 39 8.79 4.25 3.34
CA ASP A 39 8.88 3.08 4.22
C ASP A 39 8.55 1.79 3.45
N PHE A 40 7.57 1.86 2.53
CA PHE A 40 7.14 0.71 1.74
C PHE A 40 6.95 1.00 0.26
N VAL A 41 7.10 -0.06 -0.54
CA VAL A 41 6.64 -0.13 -1.93
C VAL A 41 5.63 -1.28 -2.03
N ALA A 42 4.43 -0.99 -2.51
CA ALA A 42 3.39 -1.99 -2.73
C ALA A 42 3.12 -2.19 -4.23
N VAL A 43 3.14 -3.44 -4.66
CA VAL A 43 2.76 -3.87 -6.01
C VAL A 43 1.32 -4.35 -5.98
N ILE A 44 0.48 -3.74 -6.80
CA ILE A 44 -0.97 -3.97 -6.84
C ILE A 44 -1.34 -4.58 -8.19
N GLU A 45 -2.21 -5.59 -8.19
CA GLU A 45 -2.73 -6.23 -9.39
C GLU A 45 -4.26 -6.37 -9.30
N VAL A 46 -4.96 -5.64 -10.16
CA VAL A 46 -6.44 -5.54 -10.10
C VAL A 46 -7.09 -5.49 -11.48
N GLN A 47 -8.40 -5.68 -11.52
CA GLN A 47 -9.18 -5.63 -12.75
C GLN A 47 -9.59 -4.19 -13.12
N GLY A 48 -8.64 -3.45 -13.68
CA GLY A 48 -8.88 -2.12 -14.25
C GLY A 48 -8.60 -0.96 -13.31
N LEU A 49 -8.58 0.25 -13.87
CA LEU A 49 -8.19 1.48 -13.15
C LEU A 49 -9.15 1.86 -12.03
N SER A 50 -10.45 1.57 -12.17
CA SER A 50 -11.42 1.86 -11.12
C SER A 50 -11.17 1.02 -9.86
N ALA A 51 -10.80 -0.25 -10.01
CA ALA A 51 -10.44 -1.11 -8.89
C ALA A 51 -9.12 -0.66 -8.24
N LEU A 52 -8.16 -0.18 -9.05
CA LEU A 52 -6.90 0.34 -8.55
C LEU A 52 -7.11 1.58 -7.67
N ASN A 53 -7.90 2.54 -8.13
CA ASN A 53 -8.19 3.75 -7.37
C ASN A 53 -8.88 3.42 -6.04
N LYS A 54 -9.86 2.51 -6.05
CA LYS A 54 -10.53 2.04 -4.82
C LYS A 54 -9.55 1.42 -3.82
N LEU A 55 -8.61 0.61 -4.30
CA LEU A 55 -7.62 0.00 -3.41
C LEU A 55 -6.67 1.04 -2.82
N ILE A 56 -6.24 2.02 -3.62
CA ILE A 56 -5.41 3.15 -3.14
C ILE A 56 -6.17 3.96 -2.08
N ASP A 57 -7.45 4.25 -2.31
CA ASP A 57 -8.28 4.96 -1.33
C ASP A 57 -8.40 4.17 -0.02
N GLN A 58 -8.59 2.84 -0.10
CA GLN A 58 -8.61 1.97 1.07
C GLN A 58 -7.27 1.96 1.83
N ILE A 59 -6.13 2.01 1.13
CA ILE A 59 -4.81 2.16 1.76
C ILE A 59 -4.71 3.50 2.50
N ARG A 60 -5.23 4.59 1.92
CA ARG A 60 -5.20 5.94 2.52
C ARG A 60 -6.12 6.08 3.74
N GLU A 61 -7.16 5.26 3.85
CA GLU A 61 -8.04 5.23 5.03
C GLU A 61 -7.36 4.62 6.27
N ASN A 62 -6.25 3.90 6.09
CA ASN A 62 -5.44 3.42 7.20
C ASN A 62 -4.81 4.59 7.97
N LYS A 63 -5.18 4.75 9.24
CA LYS A 63 -4.69 5.84 10.11
C LYS A 63 -3.17 5.88 10.28
N SER A 64 -2.50 4.76 10.03
CA SER A 64 -1.05 4.64 10.14
C SER A 64 -0.34 5.06 8.85
N VAL A 65 -1.06 5.23 7.74
CA VAL A 65 -0.51 5.71 6.46
C VAL A 65 -0.55 7.23 6.43
N THR A 66 0.56 7.85 6.04
CA THR A 66 0.72 9.31 5.98
C THR A 66 0.79 9.84 4.55
N ALA A 67 1.30 9.05 3.61
CA ALA A 67 1.36 9.38 2.19
C ALA A 67 1.39 8.10 1.31
N THR A 68 0.92 8.22 0.07
CA THR A 68 0.84 7.14 -0.96
C THR A 68 0.98 7.71 -2.38
#